data_AF-A0A8S3JXS6-F1
#
_entry.id   AF-A0A8S3JXS6-F1
#
_cell.length_a   1.000
_cell.length_b   1.000
_cell.length_c   1.000
_cell.angle_alpha   90.00
_cell.angle_beta   90.00
_cell.angle_gamma   90.00
#
_symmetry.space_group_name_H-M   'P 1'
#
loop_
_entity.id
_entity.type
_entity.pdbx_description
1 polymer ?
#
loop_
_entity_poly.entity_id
_entity_poly.type
_entity_poly.pdbx_seq_one_letter_code
_entity_poly.pdbx_strand_id
1 'polypeptide(L)'
;GEISLAPRSIESCSQKNVEIQVKKLFVVSAAEPRLPLLIEDAMRADETTGEGIQAPHVLQDTRLDNRVIDLRTPVNQAIYRVEAGVCKLFRDTLDAKGFVEIHTPKIISAASEGGANVFQ
;
A
#
# COMPACT_ATOMS: atom_id res chain seq x y z
N GLY A 1 25.51 -10.69 -1.81
CA GLY A 1 26.09 -10.68 -3.16
C GLY A 1 27.09 -9.55 -3.26
N GLU A 2 27.50 -9.18 -4.46
CA GLU A 2 28.26 -7.95 -4.75
C GLU A 2 27.42 -7.04 -5.64
N ILE A 3 27.54 -5.72 -5.46
CA ILE A 3 26.85 -4.75 -6.32
C ILE A 3 27.78 -4.44 -7.49
N SER A 4 27.25 -4.51 -8.72
CA SER A 4 27.96 -4.11 -9.93
C SER A 4 27.13 -3.11 -10.74
N LEU A 5 27.79 -2.31 -11.57
CA LEU A 5 27.09 -1.46 -12.55
C LEU A 5 26.35 -2.34 -13.55
N ALA A 6 25.11 -1.99 -13.86
CA ALA A 6 24.33 -2.65 -14.89
C ALA A 6 24.87 -2.24 -16.28
N PRO A 7 25.00 -3.17 -17.23
CA PRO A 7 25.49 -2.85 -18.59
C PRO A 7 24.49 -2.00 -19.40
N ARG A 8 23.22 -1.98 -18.98
CA ARG A 8 22.14 -1.17 -19.53
C ARG A 8 21.13 -0.84 -18.43
N SER A 9 20.31 0.19 -18.65
CA SER A 9 19.22 0.57 -17.73
C SER A 9 18.21 -0.58 -17.54
N ILE A 10 17.86 -0.85 -16.28
CA ILE A 10 16.88 -1.87 -15.88
C ILE A 10 15.52 -1.19 -15.65
N GLU A 11 14.61 -1.28 -16.62
CA GLU A 11 13.33 -0.54 -16.59
C GLU A 11 12.30 -1.09 -15.59
N SER A 12 12.40 -2.36 -15.21
CA SER A 12 11.46 -3.01 -14.28
C SER A 12 11.74 -2.73 -12.80
N CYS A 13 12.87 -2.07 -12.47
CA CYS A 13 13.30 -1.82 -11.09
C CYS A 13 13.41 -0.31 -10.81
N SER A 14 13.31 0.07 -9.53
CA SER A 14 13.53 1.46 -9.10
C SER A 14 15.01 1.85 -9.18
N GLN A 15 15.92 0.92 -8.87
CA GLN A 15 17.36 1.08 -9.06
C GLN A 15 17.73 0.59 -10.45
N LYS A 16 18.02 1.52 -11.37
CA LYS A 16 18.17 1.20 -12.80
C LYS A 16 19.61 0.92 -13.26
N ASN A 17 20.60 1.41 -12.54
CA ASN A 17 22.00 1.47 -12.98
C ASN A 17 22.91 0.44 -12.31
N VAL A 18 22.37 -0.38 -11.41
CA VAL A 18 23.12 -1.35 -10.62
C VAL A 18 22.36 -2.66 -10.51
N GLU A 19 23.09 -3.75 -10.37
CA GLU A 19 22.56 -5.09 -10.12
C GLU A 19 23.32 -5.79 -8.98
N ILE A 20 22.69 -6.80 -8.38
CA ILE A 20 23.29 -7.61 -7.30
C ILE A 20 23.72 -8.96 -7.87
N GLN A 21 25.03 -9.22 -7.91
CA GLN A 21 25.61 -10.53 -8.17
C GLN A 21 25.42 -11.43 -6.94
N VAL A 22 24.38 -12.26 -6.95
CA VAL A 22 24.01 -13.10 -5.81
C VAL A 22 25.04 -14.21 -5.60
N LYS A 23 25.73 -14.20 -4.45
CA LYS A 23 26.69 -15.26 -4.06
C LYS A 23 26.04 -16.40 -3.28
N LYS A 24 25.05 -16.08 -2.46
CA LYS A 24 24.26 -17.01 -1.63
C LYS A 24 22.85 -16.44 -1.49
N LEU A 25 21.85 -17.31 -1.47
CA LEU A 25 20.44 -16.96 -1.27
C LEU A 25 19.86 -17.95 -0.26
N PHE A 26 19.12 -17.44 0.72
CA PHE A 26 18.44 -18.25 1.72
C PHE A 26 16.99 -17.78 1.82
N VAL A 27 16.07 -18.74 1.93
CA VAL A 27 14.65 -18.45 2.13
C VAL A 27 14.41 -18.29 3.63
N VAL A 28 14.05 -17.09 4.07
CA VAL A 28 13.71 -16.81 5.47
C VAL A 28 12.27 -17.22 5.78
N SER A 29 11.36 -16.89 4.87
CA SER A 29 9.94 -17.27 4.94
C SER A 29 9.48 -17.58 3.52
N ALA A 30 9.09 -18.83 3.30
CA ALA A 30 8.58 -19.26 2.01
C ALA A 30 7.10 -18.85 1.89
N ALA A 31 6.74 -18.20 0.78
CA ALA A 31 5.34 -18.01 0.42
C ALA A 31 4.78 -19.26 -0.24
N GLU A 32 3.45 -19.43 -0.21
CA GLU A 32 2.81 -20.45 -1.02
C GLU A 32 3.04 -20.19 -2.52
N PRO A 33 3.22 -21.24 -3.35
CA PRO A 33 3.49 -21.07 -4.78
C PRO A 33 2.37 -20.36 -5.55
N ARG A 34 1.13 -20.43 -5.06
CA ARG A 34 -0.04 -19.78 -5.65
C ARG A 34 -0.66 -18.85 -4.63
N LEU A 35 -0.61 -17.56 -4.90
CA LEU A 35 -1.25 -16.54 -4.09
C LEU A 35 -2.64 -16.22 -4.66
N PRO A 36 -3.60 -15.77 -3.81
CA PRO A 36 -4.96 -15.43 -4.24
C PRO A 36 -5.02 -14.21 -5.15
N LEU A 37 -4.00 -13.34 -5.13
CA LEU A 37 -3.76 -12.31 -6.14
C LEU A 37 -2.27 -12.12 -6.38
N LEU A 38 -1.91 -11.68 -7.58
CA LEU A 38 -0.55 -11.29 -7.92
C LEU A 38 -0.38 -9.78 -7.76
N ILE A 39 0.75 -9.37 -7.18
CA ILE A 39 1.08 -7.95 -6.99
C ILE A 39 1.15 -7.24 -8.36
N GLU A 40 1.69 -7.90 -9.39
CA GLU A 40 1.81 -7.36 -10.74
C GLU A 40 0.45 -7.02 -11.37
N ASP A 41 -0.55 -7.89 -11.19
CA ASP A 41 -1.90 -7.66 -11.70
C ASP A 41 -2.60 -6.52 -10.92
N ALA A 42 -2.41 -6.47 -9.60
CA ALA A 42 -2.95 -5.42 -8.73
C ALA A 42 -2.23 -4.05 -8.88
N MET A 43 -1.07 -4.02 -9.55
CA MET A 43 -0.33 -2.79 -9.86
C MET A 43 -0.75 -2.15 -11.19
N ARG A 44 -1.51 -2.84 -12.04
CA ARG A 44 -1.98 -2.27 -13.32
C ARG A 44 -3.03 -1.20 -13.07
N ALA A 45 -2.99 -0.14 -13.87
CA ALA A 45 -4.00 0.92 -13.84
C ALA A 45 -5.31 0.42 -14.49
N ASP A 46 -6.44 0.94 -14.00
CA ASP A 46 -7.79 0.64 -14.51
C ASP A 46 -8.03 1.13 -15.95
N GLU A 47 -7.20 2.06 -16.45
CA GLU A 47 -7.38 2.62 -17.78
C GLU A 47 -6.82 1.71 -18.88
N THR A 48 -7.73 1.19 -19.70
CA THR A 48 -7.48 0.70 -21.05
C THR A 48 -6.85 1.81 -21.91
N THR A 49 -5.54 2.01 -21.83
CA THR A 49 -4.82 2.69 -22.90
C THR A 49 -4.66 1.69 -24.05
N GLY A 50 -5.46 1.90 -25.10
CA GLY A 50 -5.20 1.53 -26.49
C GLY A 50 -4.50 0.19 -26.79
N GLU A 51 -5.18 -0.63 -27.59
CA GLU A 51 -4.63 -1.81 -28.28
C GLU A 51 -4.65 -3.14 -27.49
N GLY A 52 -5.81 -3.80 -27.51
CA GLY A 52 -5.91 -5.22 -27.87
C GLY A 52 -5.42 -6.30 -26.89
N ILE A 53 -4.77 -5.96 -25.78
CA ILE A 53 -4.38 -6.95 -24.77
C ILE A 53 -5.30 -6.84 -23.57
N GLN A 54 -6.29 -7.73 -23.51
CA GLN A 54 -7.15 -7.89 -22.34
C GLN A 54 -6.36 -8.62 -21.24
N ALA A 55 -5.50 -7.87 -20.57
CA ALA A 55 -4.79 -8.37 -19.39
C ALA A 55 -5.78 -8.47 -18.21
N PRO A 56 -5.70 -9.51 -17.37
CA PRO A 56 -6.59 -9.63 -16.22
C PRO A 56 -6.39 -8.44 -15.27
N HIS A 57 -7.49 -7.79 -14.92
CA HIS A 57 -7.54 -6.76 -13.89
C HIS A 57 -8.12 -7.36 -12.60
N VAL A 58 -7.55 -7.00 -11.44
CA VAL A 58 -8.04 -7.50 -10.15
C VAL A 58 -9.14 -6.58 -9.65
N LEU A 59 -10.36 -7.11 -9.55
CA LEU A 59 -11.52 -6.36 -9.06
C LEU A 59 -11.29 -5.86 -7.63
N GLN A 60 -11.89 -4.71 -7.31
CA GLN A 60 -11.74 -4.07 -6.00
C GLN A 60 -12.13 -5.01 -4.85
N ASP A 61 -13.23 -5.76 -4.96
CA ASP A 61 -13.64 -6.71 -3.93
C ASP A 61 -12.57 -7.78 -3.68
N THR A 62 -12.00 -8.35 -4.75
CA THR A 62 -10.90 -9.33 -4.64
C THR A 62 -9.66 -8.74 -3.96
N ARG A 63 -9.35 -7.46 -4.22
CA ARG A 63 -8.25 -6.75 -3.56
C ARG A 63 -8.53 -6.55 -2.07
N LEU A 64 -9.77 -6.21 -1.70
CA LEU A 64 -10.18 -6.00 -0.31
C LEU A 64 -10.24 -7.32 0.48
N ASP A 65 -10.74 -8.40 -0.13
CA ASP A 65 -10.73 -9.74 0.47
C ASP A 65 -9.31 -10.24 0.76
N ASN A 66 -8.33 -9.78 -0.03
CA ASN A 66 -6.92 -10.16 0.08
C ASN A 66 -6.03 -8.96 0.41
N ARG A 67 -6.54 -8.04 1.26
CA ARG A 67 -5.93 -6.72 1.50
C ARG A 67 -4.47 -6.79 1.94
N VAL A 68 -4.06 -7.82 2.67
CA VAL A 68 -2.66 -7.99 3.14
C VAL A 68 -1.67 -8.09 1.98
N ILE A 69 -2.06 -8.69 0.86
CA ILE A 69 -1.21 -8.79 -0.34
C ILE A 69 -1.31 -7.49 -1.14
N ASP A 70 -2.51 -6.96 -1.32
CA ASP A 70 -2.73 -5.71 -2.07
C ASP A 70 -2.00 -4.51 -1.44
N LEU A 71 -1.90 -4.45 -0.11
CA LEU A 71 -1.13 -3.42 0.59
C LEU A 71 0.37 -3.43 0.27
N ARG A 72 0.90 -4.46 -0.40
CA ARG A 72 2.31 -4.54 -0.82
C ARG A 72 2.58 -3.82 -2.14
N THR A 73 1.55 -3.38 -2.87
CA THR A 73 1.77 -2.60 -4.09
C THR A 73 2.46 -1.25 -3.75
N PRO A 74 3.40 -0.77 -4.57
CA PRO A 74 4.06 0.52 -4.34
C PRO A 74 3.07 1.69 -4.22
N VAL A 75 1.95 1.62 -4.96
CA VAL A 75 0.89 2.63 -4.92
C VAL A 75 0.20 2.65 -3.54
N ASN A 76 -0.27 1.51 -3.03
CA ASN A 76 -0.86 1.47 -1.68
C ASN A 76 0.16 1.88 -0.61
N GLN A 77 1.42 1.43 -0.73
CA GLN A 77 2.50 1.85 0.16
C GLN A 77 2.75 3.37 0.12
N ALA A 78 2.54 4.04 -1.02
CA ALA A 78 2.63 5.49 -1.13
C ALA A 78 1.40 6.18 -0.51
N ILE A 79 0.19 5.70 -0.82
CA ILE A 79 -1.07 6.22 -0.28
C ILE A 79 -1.03 6.29 1.25
N TYR A 80 -0.66 5.19 1.91
CA TYR A 80 -0.65 5.15 3.38
C TYR A 80 0.48 5.97 4.00
N ARG A 81 1.60 6.19 3.30
CA ARG A 81 2.63 7.14 3.75
C ARG A 81 2.15 8.58 3.67
N VAL A 82 1.42 8.93 2.61
CA VAL A 82 0.81 10.26 2.47
C VAL A 82 -0.25 10.47 3.54
N GLU A 83 -1.14 9.50 3.76
CA GLU A 83 -2.16 9.54 4.82
C GLU A 83 -1.53 9.75 6.20
N ALA A 84 -0.49 8.98 6.54
CA ALA A 84 0.25 9.16 7.78
C ALA A 84 0.89 10.55 7.89
N GLY A 85 1.41 11.07 6.78
CA GLY A 85 1.94 12.43 6.67
C GLY A 85 0.89 13.50 6.95
N VAL A 86 -0.33 13.34 6.43
CA VAL A 86 -1.45 14.26 6.69
C VAL A 86 -1.78 14.32 8.17
N CYS A 87 -1.96 13.17 8.84
CA CYS A 87 -2.24 13.13 10.28
C CYS A 87 -1.12 13.77 11.10
N LYS A 88 0.15 13.53 10.70
CA LYS A 88 1.30 14.15 11.35
C LYS A 88 1.27 15.67 11.22
N LEU A 89 1.14 16.19 10.00
CA LEU A 89 1.13 17.63 9.75
C LEU A 89 -0.04 18.34 10.45
N PHE A 90 -1.19 17.68 10.56
CA PHE A 90 -2.33 18.17 11.32
C PHE A 90 -1.98 18.35 12.81
N ARG A 91 -1.42 17.31 13.44
CA ARG A 91 -1.00 17.38 14.86
C ARG A 91 0.09 18.43 15.06
N ASP A 92 1.15 18.40 14.26
CA ASP A 92 2.28 19.34 14.36
C ASP A 92 1.80 20.81 14.28
N THR A 93 0.82 21.09 13.42
CA THR A 93 0.25 22.44 13.26
C THR A 93 -0.55 22.90 14.47
N LEU A 94 -1.32 21.99 15.09
CA LEU A 94 -2.14 22.32 16.26
C LEU A 94 -1.30 22.41 17.53
N ASP A 95 -0.31 21.53 17.68
CA ASP A 95 0.65 21.56 18.78
C ASP A 95 1.41 22.89 18.79
N ALA A 96 1.82 23.39 17.61
CA ALA A 96 2.46 24.71 17.47
C ALA A 96 1.56 25.88 17.90
N LYS A 97 0.24 25.68 17.99
CA LYS A 97 -0.74 26.66 18.46
C LYS A 97 -1.16 26.45 19.92
N GLY A 98 -0.54 25.52 20.63
CA GLY A 98 -0.83 25.22 22.03
C GLY A 98 -2.10 24.40 22.26
N PHE A 99 -2.59 23.68 21.24
CA PHE A 99 -3.66 22.71 21.42
C PHE A 99 -3.13 21.48 22.19
N VAL A 100 -4.05 20.76 22.83
CA VAL A 100 -3.75 19.51 23.55
C VAL A 100 -4.58 18.39 22.92
N GLU A 101 -3.91 17.34 22.44
CA GLU A 101 -4.58 16.14 21.94
C GLU A 101 -5.32 15.43 23.07
N ILE A 102 -6.58 15.03 22.83
CA ILE A 102 -7.41 14.29 23.79
C ILE A 102 -7.99 13.03 23.15
N HIS A 103 -8.19 11.99 23.96
CA HIS A 103 -8.81 10.74 23.54
C HIS A 103 -10.13 10.52 24.28
N THR A 104 -11.24 10.63 23.56
CA THR A 104 -12.59 10.41 24.09
C THR A 104 -13.08 8.97 23.85
N PRO A 105 -13.99 8.44 24.69
CA PRO A 105 -14.58 7.13 24.49
C PRO A 105 -15.32 7.06 23.14
N LYS A 106 -15.21 5.92 22.44
CA LYS A 106 -15.90 5.64 21.17
C LYS A 106 -17.13 4.75 21.31
N ILE A 107 -17.29 4.12 22.48
CA ILE A 107 -18.47 3.36 22.89
C ILE A 107 -19.26 4.26 23.84
N ILE A 108 -20.54 4.48 23.52
CA ILE A 108 -21.46 5.32 24.29
C ILE A 108 -22.72 4.53 24.63
N SER A 109 -23.35 4.84 25.75
CA SER A 109 -24.52 4.10 26.25
C SER A 109 -25.81 4.38 25.47
N ALA A 110 -25.88 5.53 24.81
CA ALA A 110 -27.03 5.95 24.03
C ALA A 110 -26.55 6.80 22.85
N ALA A 111 -27.32 6.81 21.77
CA ALA A 111 -27.06 7.70 20.63
C ALA A 111 -27.05 9.15 21.11
N SER A 112 -25.99 9.89 20.77
CA SER A 112 -25.83 11.30 21.19
C SER A 112 -26.95 12.16 20.62
N GLU A 113 -27.23 12.04 19.32
CA GLU A 113 -28.30 12.73 18.58
C GLU A 113 -28.73 11.85 17.39
N GLY A 114 -30.01 11.86 17.00
CA GLY A 114 -30.59 10.96 15.98
C GLY A 114 -30.22 11.28 14.51
N GLY A 115 -29.10 11.98 14.26
CA GLY A 115 -28.69 12.43 12.93
C GLY A 115 -28.04 11.37 12.04
N ALA A 116 -27.79 10.17 12.58
CA ALA A 116 -27.24 9.03 11.85
C ALA A 116 -27.71 7.71 12.47
N ASN A 117 -27.74 6.65 11.67
CA ASN A 117 -27.94 5.29 12.19
C ASN A 117 -26.74 4.90 13.06
N VAL A 118 -27.00 4.34 14.23
CA VAL A 118 -25.97 3.86 15.16
C VAL A 118 -25.82 2.35 15.04
N PHE A 119 -24.59 1.86 15.22
CA PHE A 119 -24.35 0.43 15.42
C PHE A 119 -24.77 0.06 16.85
N GLN A 120 -25.54 -1.02 16.99
CA GLN A 120 -26.00 -1.60 18.26
C GLN A 120 -25.40 -2.98 18.47
#